data_AF-A0A6A3QYC4-F1
#
_entry.id   AF-A0A6A3QYC4-F1
#
_cell.length_a   1.000
_cell.length_b   1.000
_cell.length_c   1.000
_cell.angle_alpha   90.00
_cell.angle_beta   90.00
_cell.angle_gamma   90.00
#
_symmetry.space_group_name_H-M   'P 1'
#
loop_
_entity.id
_entity.type
_entity.pdbx_description
1 polymer ?
#
loop_
_entity_poly.entity_id
_entity_poly.type
_entity_poly.pdbx_seq_one_letter_code
_entity_poly.pdbx_strand_id
1 'polypeptide(L)'
;MQRLPLLISASLFLFHAADAACARGVYNNKICSGHGSCNPRNLCECDARHFGFDCSQKRCPLGPAWVAPARATDDAHYPVECSNKGVCDYEEGACTCDEGFVGSACQRLECPHACDGAGQCLSLKELSATYAVGSEPLYDSVWDAEMIYGCKCRKGYHAYDCSLRSCPRGDDPLTTGQKNEVQIVQCTATGGSFFLFFSGQGAQVPFDTTLSQFQSILATIPNFPRVKVSFGGTAKTVCSSATANAILIEFIYDFGPQPPIKVMGSLKGVAYLTGGSVFAASAGGILAGRTSVQGTKEWEFCSNRGDCNYETGQCVCFLNPMPGYRSSDGYGNPGTLGDCGCANDKNIYGGPMLACVGELACSGHGYCTGYPSFKCVCEKGWTIGDCSSS
;
A
#
# COMPACT_ATOMS: atom_id res chain seq x y z
N MET A 1 4.99 117.17 -6.85
CA MET A 1 3.65 116.54 -6.88
C MET A 1 3.69 115.29 -6.03
N GLN A 2 2.84 115.25 -5.01
CA GLN A 2 2.62 114.11 -4.12
C GLN A 2 2.02 112.92 -4.90
N ARG A 3 2.31 111.67 -4.51
CA ARG A 3 1.41 110.81 -3.71
C ARG A 3 1.83 109.32 -3.75
N LEU A 4 2.06 108.82 -2.53
CA LEU A 4 1.79 107.51 -1.91
C LEU A 4 2.36 106.18 -2.47
N PRO A 5 2.81 105.27 -1.57
CA PRO A 5 3.30 103.94 -1.90
C PRO A 5 2.17 102.91 -1.94
N LEU A 6 2.26 101.93 -2.85
CA LEU A 6 1.37 100.77 -2.87
C LEU A 6 2.08 99.55 -2.27
N LEU A 7 1.61 99.12 -1.10
CA LEU A 7 1.85 97.81 -0.50
C LEU A 7 0.89 96.80 -1.16
N ILE A 8 1.39 95.72 -1.77
CA ILE A 8 0.58 94.53 -2.09
C ILE A 8 1.39 93.24 -1.83
N SER A 9 1.10 92.63 -0.67
CA SER A 9 0.88 91.20 -0.42
C SER A 9 1.68 90.17 -1.25
N ALA A 10 2.69 89.57 -0.61
CA ALA A 10 3.24 88.27 -1.04
C ALA A 10 2.22 87.16 -0.73
N SER A 11 1.42 86.78 -1.73
CA SER A 11 0.57 85.60 -1.66
C SER A 11 1.45 84.36 -1.71
N LEU A 12 1.64 83.68 -0.57
CA LEU A 12 2.10 82.30 -0.52
C LEU A 12 1.10 81.47 -1.32
N PHE A 13 1.47 81.09 -2.54
CA PHE A 13 0.85 79.95 -3.21
C PHE A 13 1.23 78.70 -2.39
N LEU A 14 0.36 78.31 -1.48
CA LEU A 14 0.27 76.94 -1.01
C LEU A 14 -0.04 76.09 -2.24
N PHE A 15 1.02 75.58 -2.88
CA PHE A 15 0.91 74.42 -3.74
C PHE A 15 0.30 73.32 -2.87
N HIS A 16 -1.02 73.16 -2.96
CA HIS A 16 -1.63 71.88 -2.62
C HIS A 16 -0.93 70.89 -3.53
N ALA A 17 -0.05 70.06 -2.95
CA ALA A 17 0.42 68.86 -3.60
C ALA A 17 -0.84 68.16 -4.09
N ALA A 18 -1.00 68.06 -5.41
CA ALA A 18 -2.08 67.29 -5.99
C ALA A 18 -1.95 65.89 -5.37
N ASP A 19 -2.92 65.52 -4.53
CA ASP A 19 -3.00 64.15 -4.00
C ASP A 19 -2.83 63.20 -5.18
N ALA A 20 -1.83 62.32 -5.08
CA ALA A 20 -1.58 61.32 -6.11
C ALA A 20 -2.91 60.61 -6.42
N ALA A 21 -3.38 60.75 -7.66
CA ALA A 21 -4.73 60.34 -8.08
C ALA A 21 -4.87 58.81 -8.26
N CYS A 22 -4.07 58.05 -7.52
CA CYS A 22 -4.14 56.60 -7.54
C CYS A 22 -5.44 56.11 -6.91
N ALA A 23 -5.90 54.97 -7.42
CA ALA A 23 -7.07 54.27 -6.91
C ALA A 23 -6.96 54.04 -5.40
N ARG A 24 -8.07 54.23 -4.68
CA ARG A 24 -8.17 53.97 -3.25
C ARG A 24 -9.13 52.81 -3.03
N GLY A 25 -8.81 51.96 -2.06
CA GLY A 25 -9.64 50.82 -1.72
C GLY A 25 -11.02 51.26 -1.23
N VAL A 26 -12.07 50.62 -1.75
CA VAL A 26 -13.48 50.93 -1.44
C VAL A 26 -13.78 50.83 0.06
N TYR A 27 -13.17 49.88 0.76
CA TYR A 27 -13.48 49.56 2.16
C TYR A 27 -12.57 50.24 3.19
N ASN A 28 -11.33 50.56 2.82
CA ASN A 28 -10.32 51.07 3.77
C ASN A 28 -9.79 52.47 3.41
N ASN A 29 -10.21 53.01 2.27
CA ASN A 29 -9.81 54.31 1.73
C ASN A 29 -8.28 54.52 1.70
N LYS A 30 -7.48 53.45 1.63
CA LYS A 30 -6.02 53.52 1.48
C LYS A 30 -5.66 53.55 -0.01
N ILE A 31 -4.61 54.30 -0.35
CA ILE A 31 -4.04 54.29 -1.71
C ILE A 31 -3.63 52.85 -2.05
N CYS A 32 -4.04 52.37 -3.23
CA CYS A 32 -3.82 51.00 -3.71
C CYS A 32 -4.26 49.95 -2.67
N SER A 33 -5.38 50.23 -1.98
CA SER A 33 -5.93 49.40 -0.89
C SER A 33 -4.95 49.09 0.24
N GLY A 34 -3.78 49.73 0.29
CA GLY A 34 -2.68 49.39 1.19
C GLY A 34 -1.84 48.18 0.76
N HIS A 35 -2.01 47.69 -0.46
CA HIS A 35 -1.39 46.47 -1.01
C HIS A 35 -0.51 46.74 -2.24
N GLY A 36 0.08 47.93 -2.28
CA GLY A 36 0.90 48.34 -3.41
C GLY A 36 1.42 49.77 -3.26
N SER A 37 2.15 50.21 -4.27
CA SER A 37 2.65 51.58 -4.36
C SER A 37 2.04 52.29 -5.56
N CYS A 38 1.84 53.60 -5.43
CA CYS A 38 1.34 54.44 -6.52
C CYS A 38 2.50 54.94 -7.37
N ASN A 39 2.49 54.63 -8.66
CA ASN A 39 3.55 55.08 -9.57
C ASN A 39 3.27 56.50 -10.15
N PRO A 40 4.27 57.15 -10.79
CA PRO A 40 4.11 58.50 -11.33
C PRO A 40 3.06 58.64 -12.45
N ARG A 41 2.51 57.53 -12.97
CA ARG A 41 1.41 57.52 -13.95
C ARG A 41 0.04 57.33 -13.28
N ASN A 42 -0.05 57.45 -11.96
CA ASN A 42 -1.24 57.20 -11.16
C ASN A 42 -1.80 55.78 -11.27
N LEU A 43 -0.93 54.79 -11.56
CA LEU A 43 -1.30 53.38 -11.55
C LEU A 43 -0.79 52.71 -10.27
N CYS A 44 -1.62 51.86 -9.68
CA CYS A 44 -1.23 51.03 -8.56
C CYS A 44 -0.35 49.85 -9.01
N GLU A 45 0.86 49.80 -8.48
CA GLU A 45 1.77 48.67 -8.60
C GLU A 45 1.61 47.78 -7.37
N CYS A 46 0.83 46.72 -7.52
CA CYS A 46 0.46 45.83 -6.43
C CYS A 46 1.62 44.97 -5.94
N ASP A 47 1.55 44.57 -4.68
CA ASP A 47 2.44 43.56 -4.12
C ASP A 47 2.21 42.18 -4.76
N ALA A 48 3.12 41.24 -4.49
CA ALA A 48 3.12 39.91 -5.12
C ALA A 48 1.84 39.09 -4.88
N ARG A 49 1.04 39.42 -3.85
CA ARG A 49 -0.17 38.68 -3.48
C ARG A 49 -1.45 39.36 -3.93
N HIS A 50 -1.38 40.57 -4.47
CA HIS A 50 -2.56 41.32 -4.89
C HIS A 50 -2.52 41.74 -6.36
N PHE A 51 -3.69 42.05 -6.91
CA PHE A 51 -3.88 42.54 -8.26
C PHE A 51 -5.18 43.35 -8.37
N GLY A 52 -5.51 43.76 -9.60
CA GLY A 52 -6.63 44.63 -9.88
C GLY A 52 -6.23 46.10 -9.90
N PHE A 53 -7.19 46.96 -10.20
CA PHE A 53 -6.96 48.39 -10.41
C PHE A 53 -6.46 49.11 -9.16
N ASP A 54 -6.93 48.70 -7.99
CA ASP A 54 -6.64 49.30 -6.69
C ASP A 54 -5.94 48.30 -5.74
N CYS A 55 -5.42 47.19 -6.24
CA CYS A 55 -4.79 46.12 -5.46
C CYS A 55 -5.67 45.52 -4.34
N SER A 56 -7.00 45.60 -4.48
CA SER A 56 -7.93 44.99 -3.51
C SER A 56 -8.09 43.47 -3.68
N GLN A 57 -7.83 42.94 -4.88
CA GLN A 57 -8.04 41.53 -5.19
C GLN A 57 -6.78 40.72 -4.85
N LYS A 58 -6.94 39.61 -4.15
CA LYS A 58 -5.86 38.67 -3.81
C LYS A 58 -5.67 37.66 -4.94
N ARG A 59 -4.43 37.28 -5.20
CA ARG A 59 -4.09 36.21 -6.14
C ARG A 59 -4.27 34.86 -5.48
N CYS A 60 -4.87 33.91 -6.19
CA CYS A 60 -4.94 32.54 -5.71
C CYS A 60 -3.63 31.77 -5.96
N PRO A 61 -3.44 30.65 -5.24
CA PRO A 61 -2.34 29.74 -5.49
C PRO A 61 -2.33 29.23 -6.93
N LEU A 62 -1.12 29.16 -7.50
CA LEU A 62 -0.89 28.51 -8.78
C LEU A 62 -0.45 27.07 -8.52
N GLY A 63 -0.96 26.14 -9.32
CA GLY A 63 -0.53 24.74 -9.32
C GLY A 63 -0.42 24.21 -10.74
N PRO A 64 0.23 23.04 -10.96
CA PRO A 64 0.30 22.43 -12.27
C PRO A 64 -1.09 22.25 -12.88
N ALA A 65 -1.28 22.65 -14.13
CA ALA A 65 -2.59 22.55 -14.77
C ALA A 65 -3.00 21.08 -14.96
N TRP A 66 -4.21 20.72 -14.53
CA TRP A 66 -4.82 19.44 -14.90
C TRP A 66 -5.22 19.39 -16.37
N VAL A 67 -5.67 20.54 -16.90
CA VAL A 67 -6.08 20.70 -18.28
C VAL A 67 -5.65 22.09 -18.73
N ALA A 68 -4.81 22.17 -19.75
CA ALA A 68 -4.45 23.44 -20.39
C ALA A 68 -4.02 23.21 -21.85
N PRO A 69 -4.10 24.23 -22.72
CA PRO A 69 -3.51 24.17 -24.05
C PRO A 69 -2.01 23.90 -23.97
N ALA A 70 -1.52 22.95 -24.78
CA ALA A 70 -0.08 22.70 -24.86
C ALA A 70 0.67 23.92 -25.41
N ARG A 71 1.80 24.27 -24.81
CA ARG A 71 2.70 25.34 -25.26
C ARG A 71 3.84 24.80 -26.12
N ALA A 72 4.21 23.54 -25.91
CA ALA A 72 5.19 22.79 -26.69
C ALA A 72 4.92 21.28 -26.54
N THR A 73 5.74 20.46 -27.21
CA THR A 73 5.80 19.02 -26.96
C THR A 73 6.13 18.76 -25.50
N ASP A 74 5.32 17.91 -24.85
CA ASP A 74 5.41 17.56 -23.42
C ASP A 74 5.30 18.75 -22.44
N ASP A 75 4.69 19.87 -22.87
CA ASP A 75 4.46 21.06 -22.04
C ASP A 75 2.98 21.49 -22.05
N ALA A 76 2.20 20.90 -21.14
CA ALA A 76 0.78 21.24 -20.92
C ALA A 76 0.41 21.42 -19.43
N HIS A 77 1.36 21.27 -18.50
CA HIS A 77 1.14 21.27 -17.05
C HIS A 77 1.80 22.47 -16.34
N TYR A 78 1.94 23.58 -17.06
CA TYR A 78 2.48 24.82 -16.49
C TYR A 78 1.58 25.35 -15.35
N PRO A 79 2.14 26.11 -14.39
CA PRO A 79 1.37 26.63 -13.27
C PRO A 79 0.23 27.54 -13.72
N VAL A 80 -0.98 27.25 -13.24
CA VAL A 80 -2.21 28.03 -13.47
C VAL A 80 -2.99 28.19 -12.17
N GLU A 81 -3.84 29.21 -12.13
CA GLU A 81 -4.69 29.49 -10.98
C GLU A 81 -5.62 28.32 -10.69
N CYS A 82 -5.61 27.87 -9.43
CA CYS A 82 -6.42 26.74 -8.97
C CYS A 82 -6.29 25.48 -9.85
N SER A 83 -5.13 25.29 -10.50
CA SER A 83 -4.80 24.14 -11.37
C SER A 83 -5.84 23.83 -12.46
N ASN A 84 -6.69 24.81 -12.81
CA ASN A 84 -7.88 24.64 -13.65
C ASN A 84 -8.84 23.53 -13.15
N LYS A 85 -8.92 23.33 -11.82
CA LYS A 85 -9.84 22.41 -11.11
C LYS A 85 -10.44 23.05 -9.87
N GLY A 86 -10.72 24.34 -9.98
CA GLY A 86 -11.39 25.10 -8.93
C GLY A 86 -11.61 26.54 -9.36
N VAL A 87 -12.35 27.25 -8.52
CA VAL A 87 -12.65 28.67 -8.68
C VAL A 87 -11.89 29.46 -7.62
N CYS A 88 -11.21 30.52 -8.05
CA CYS A 88 -10.52 31.43 -7.14
C CYS A 88 -11.53 32.38 -6.48
N ASP A 89 -11.50 32.43 -5.15
CA ASP A 89 -12.06 33.55 -4.40
C ASP A 89 -10.99 34.65 -4.31
N TYR A 90 -11.18 35.74 -5.07
CA TYR A 90 -10.25 36.87 -5.10
C TYR A 90 -10.34 37.78 -3.87
N GLU A 91 -11.33 37.63 -2.99
CA GLU A 91 -11.39 38.34 -1.71
C GLU A 91 -10.57 37.60 -0.64
N GLU A 92 -10.61 36.26 -0.65
CA GLU A 92 -9.87 35.42 0.29
C GLU A 92 -8.45 35.09 -0.19
N GLY A 93 -8.24 35.00 -1.51
CA GLY A 93 -7.01 34.51 -2.13
C GLY A 93 -6.88 33.00 -2.03
N ALA A 94 -8.01 32.28 -2.03
CA ALA A 94 -8.09 30.84 -1.84
C ALA A 94 -8.90 30.17 -2.95
N CYS A 95 -8.52 28.95 -3.32
CA CYS A 95 -9.24 28.16 -4.31
C CYS A 95 -10.33 27.32 -3.65
N THR A 96 -11.54 27.37 -4.19
CA THR A 96 -12.58 26.37 -3.95
C THR A 96 -12.47 25.31 -5.04
N CYS A 97 -12.15 24.08 -4.66
CA CYS A 97 -11.85 23.01 -5.61
C CYS A 97 -13.11 22.30 -6.11
N ASP A 98 -13.03 21.79 -7.35
CA ASP A 98 -14.04 20.90 -7.91
C ASP A 98 -14.05 19.56 -7.15
N GLU A 99 -15.15 18.80 -7.27
CA GLU A 99 -15.31 17.51 -6.61
C GLU A 99 -14.15 16.55 -6.91
N GLY A 100 -13.59 15.92 -5.87
CA GLY A 100 -12.45 15.03 -5.98
C GLY A 100 -11.08 15.73 -6.03
N PHE A 101 -11.01 17.06 -6.12
CA PHE A 101 -9.76 17.81 -6.15
C PHE A 101 -9.48 18.52 -4.83
N VAL A 102 -8.22 18.48 -4.39
CA VAL A 102 -7.77 18.99 -3.11
C VAL A 102 -6.39 19.66 -3.21
N GLY A 103 -5.98 20.32 -2.13
CA GLY A 103 -4.76 21.14 -2.07
C GLY A 103 -5.05 22.61 -2.27
N SER A 104 -4.11 23.47 -1.90
CA SER A 104 -4.29 24.94 -1.92
C SER A 104 -4.58 25.50 -3.31
N ALA A 105 -4.17 24.79 -4.36
CA ALA A 105 -4.43 25.14 -5.76
C ALA A 105 -5.27 24.07 -6.46
N CYS A 106 -5.96 23.17 -5.75
CA CYS A 106 -6.72 22.05 -6.35
C CYS A 106 -5.87 21.13 -7.24
N GLN A 107 -4.57 21.06 -6.96
CA GLN A 107 -3.57 20.38 -7.79
C GLN A 107 -3.50 18.86 -7.54
N ARG A 108 -4.24 18.34 -6.56
CA ARG A 108 -4.22 16.91 -6.21
C ARG A 108 -5.59 16.30 -6.35
N LEU A 109 -5.65 15.08 -6.87
CA LEU A 109 -6.83 14.23 -6.78
C LEU A 109 -6.83 13.59 -5.39
N GLU A 110 -7.97 13.61 -4.70
CA GLU A 110 -8.09 12.93 -3.42
C GLU A 110 -8.15 11.40 -3.58
N CYS A 111 -7.81 10.69 -2.50
CA CYS A 111 -8.03 9.25 -2.49
C CYS A 111 -9.52 8.93 -2.41
N PRO A 112 -9.99 7.91 -3.13
CA PRO A 112 -11.38 7.48 -3.07
C PRO A 112 -11.76 7.13 -1.64
N HIS A 113 -12.85 7.72 -1.15
CA HIS A 113 -13.42 7.50 0.19
C HIS A 113 -12.40 7.56 1.34
N ALA A 114 -11.33 8.35 1.20
CA ALA A 114 -10.23 8.40 2.17
C ALA A 114 -9.67 6.98 2.53
N CYS A 115 -9.67 6.08 1.55
CA CYS A 115 -9.29 4.68 1.70
C CYS A 115 -10.06 3.92 2.78
N ASP A 116 -11.33 4.29 3.00
CA ASP A 116 -12.27 3.72 3.98
C ASP A 116 -11.70 3.63 5.42
N GLY A 117 -10.69 4.45 5.74
CA GLY A 117 -9.89 4.34 6.96
C GLY A 117 -9.07 3.03 7.10
N ALA A 118 -9.15 2.14 6.10
CA ALA A 118 -8.48 0.85 6.02
C ALA A 118 -7.22 0.88 5.15
N GLY A 119 -6.85 2.03 4.59
CA GLY A 119 -5.64 2.21 3.79
C GLY A 119 -4.88 3.49 4.10
N GLN A 120 -3.73 3.63 3.42
CA GLN A 120 -2.96 4.86 3.37
C GLN A 120 -3.19 5.54 2.02
N CYS A 121 -3.52 6.83 2.05
CA CYS A 121 -3.61 7.64 0.84
C CYS A 121 -2.21 8.07 0.40
N LEU A 122 -1.74 7.55 -0.72
CA LEU A 122 -0.38 7.76 -1.24
C LEU A 122 -0.42 8.28 -2.67
N SER A 123 0.54 9.11 -3.04
CA SER A 123 0.72 9.55 -4.42
C SER A 123 1.12 8.39 -5.34
N LEU A 124 0.92 8.53 -6.65
CA LEU A 124 1.38 7.53 -7.63
C LEU A 124 2.89 7.26 -7.52
N LYS A 125 3.68 8.28 -7.20
CA LYS A 125 5.12 8.15 -6.91
C LYS A 125 5.41 7.21 -5.74
N GLU A 126 4.73 7.41 -4.61
CA GLU A 126 4.90 6.60 -3.41
C GLU A 126 4.37 5.17 -3.59
N LEU A 127 3.26 5.02 -4.31
CA LEU A 127 2.71 3.72 -4.68
C LEU A 127 3.67 2.96 -5.59
N SER A 128 4.20 3.60 -6.63
CA SER A 128 5.20 3.00 -7.53
C SER A 128 6.42 2.50 -6.76
N ALA A 129 6.97 3.32 -5.86
CA ALA A 129 8.10 2.93 -5.01
C ALA A 129 7.76 1.79 -4.04
N THR A 130 6.51 1.65 -3.63
CA THR A 130 6.06 0.56 -2.75
C THR A 130 6.09 -0.80 -3.45
N TYR A 131 5.75 -0.85 -4.75
CA TYR A 131 5.60 -2.10 -5.50
C TYR A 131 6.79 -2.46 -6.39
N ALA A 132 7.70 -1.51 -6.64
CA ALA A 132 8.88 -1.75 -7.44
C ALA A 132 9.82 -2.81 -6.81
N VAL A 133 10.26 -3.77 -7.61
CA VAL A 133 11.20 -4.81 -7.19
C VAL A 133 12.53 -4.67 -7.94
N GLY A 134 13.63 -4.61 -7.19
CA GLY A 134 14.96 -4.57 -7.78
C GLY A 134 15.25 -3.27 -8.52
N SER A 135 15.42 -3.35 -9.84
CA SER A 135 15.78 -2.21 -10.70
C SER A 135 14.65 -1.77 -11.63
N GLU A 136 13.40 -2.04 -11.25
CA GLU A 136 12.23 -1.59 -12.00
C GLU A 136 12.14 -0.05 -12.05
N PRO A 137 11.69 0.53 -13.17
CA PRO A 137 11.54 1.98 -13.31
C PRO A 137 10.45 2.50 -12.37
N LEU A 138 10.71 3.66 -11.75
CA LEU A 138 9.77 4.32 -10.85
C LEU A 138 8.95 5.38 -11.57
N TYR A 139 7.72 5.61 -11.10
CA TYR A 139 6.85 6.69 -11.55
C TYR A 139 7.13 7.97 -10.76
N ASP A 140 8.34 8.52 -10.88
CA ASP A 140 8.83 9.59 -10.00
C ASP A 140 9.02 10.95 -10.68
N SER A 141 9.18 10.97 -12.01
CA SER A 141 9.44 12.18 -12.81
C SER A 141 8.28 12.59 -13.72
N VAL A 142 7.17 11.84 -13.74
CA VAL A 142 6.02 12.14 -14.59
C VAL A 142 5.17 13.24 -13.94
N TRP A 143 4.52 14.08 -14.75
CA TRP A 143 3.87 15.33 -14.29
C TRP A 143 2.81 15.12 -13.21
N ASP A 144 2.11 13.99 -13.23
CA ASP A 144 1.02 13.62 -12.32
C ASP A 144 1.46 12.70 -11.17
N ALA A 145 2.75 12.39 -11.08
CA ALA A 145 3.31 11.48 -10.08
C ALA A 145 2.98 11.91 -8.64
N GLU A 146 2.87 13.22 -8.40
CA GLU A 146 2.48 13.84 -7.13
C GLU A 146 1.10 14.53 -7.17
N MET A 147 0.36 14.37 -8.28
CA MET A 147 -0.99 14.94 -8.45
C MET A 147 -2.08 13.89 -8.23
N ILE A 148 -1.85 12.65 -8.68
CA ILE A 148 -2.82 11.56 -8.50
C ILE A 148 -2.47 10.75 -7.26
N TYR A 149 -3.48 10.48 -6.45
CA TYR A 149 -3.38 9.67 -5.24
C TYR A 149 -4.24 8.43 -5.35
N GLY A 150 -3.81 7.36 -4.67
CA GLY A 150 -4.54 6.10 -4.58
C GLY A 150 -4.33 5.44 -3.21
N CYS A 151 -5.09 4.38 -2.98
CA CYS A 151 -5.11 3.70 -1.70
C CYS A 151 -4.16 2.51 -1.64
N LYS A 152 -3.21 2.55 -0.70
CA LYS A 152 -2.46 1.38 -0.26
C LYS A 152 -3.20 0.73 0.90
N CYS A 153 -3.91 -0.35 0.63
CA CYS A 153 -4.72 -1.03 1.64
C CYS A 153 -3.87 -1.71 2.71
N ARG A 154 -4.39 -1.72 3.94
CA ARG A 154 -3.86 -2.53 5.03
C ARG A 154 -4.05 -4.01 4.70
N LYS A 155 -3.18 -4.88 5.25
CA LYS A 155 -3.35 -6.34 5.15
C LYS A 155 -4.77 -6.75 5.55
N GLY A 156 -5.41 -7.54 4.70
CA GLY A 156 -6.79 -8.00 4.88
C GLY A 156 -7.85 -7.08 4.27
N TYR A 157 -7.45 -5.97 3.64
CA TYR A 157 -8.34 -5.07 2.91
C TYR A 157 -7.87 -4.91 1.46
N HIS A 158 -8.80 -4.67 0.55
CA HIS A 158 -8.58 -4.56 -0.90
C HIS A 158 -9.73 -3.77 -1.55
N ALA A 159 -9.81 -3.78 -2.88
CA ALA A 159 -10.52 -2.81 -3.72
C ALA A 159 -9.79 -1.47 -3.83
N TYR A 160 -10.28 -0.60 -4.73
CA TYR A 160 -9.62 0.66 -5.09
C TYR A 160 -9.60 1.69 -3.94
N ASP A 161 -10.51 1.55 -2.99
CA ASP A 161 -10.72 2.40 -1.82
C ASP A 161 -10.54 1.65 -0.49
N CYS A 162 -10.08 0.40 -0.52
CA CYS A 162 -9.92 -0.46 0.65
C CYS A 162 -11.21 -0.82 1.41
N SER A 163 -12.38 -0.64 0.80
CA SER A 163 -13.69 -0.94 1.42
C SER A 163 -13.94 -2.45 1.61
N LEU A 164 -13.31 -3.30 0.79
CA LEU A 164 -13.54 -4.74 0.81
C LEU A 164 -12.51 -5.47 1.67
N ARG A 165 -12.96 -6.52 2.37
CA ARG A 165 -12.18 -7.36 3.27
C ARG A 165 -11.82 -8.69 2.64
N SER A 166 -10.57 -9.09 2.76
CA SER A 166 -10.12 -10.40 2.33
C SER A 166 -10.56 -11.48 3.32
N CYS A 167 -11.07 -12.60 2.82
CA CYS A 167 -11.42 -13.73 3.68
C CYS A 167 -10.22 -14.55 4.14
N PRO A 168 -10.40 -15.39 5.19
CA PRO A 168 -9.45 -16.43 5.52
C PRO A 168 -9.10 -17.27 4.30
N ARG A 169 -7.83 -17.65 4.24
CA ARG A 169 -7.29 -18.55 3.24
C ARG A 169 -6.88 -19.86 3.89
N GLY A 170 -6.89 -20.90 3.10
CA GLY A 170 -6.56 -22.23 3.56
C GLY A 170 -6.23 -23.19 2.43
N ASP A 171 -5.84 -24.38 2.85
CA ASP A 171 -5.59 -25.52 1.98
C ASP A 171 -6.93 -26.21 1.66
N ASP A 172 -7.03 -26.77 0.46
CA ASP A 172 -8.22 -27.53 0.06
C ASP A 172 -8.23 -28.88 0.82
N PRO A 173 -9.30 -29.23 1.57
CA PRO A 173 -9.31 -30.47 2.36
C PRO A 173 -9.28 -31.75 1.52
N LEU A 174 -9.52 -31.67 0.22
CA LEU A 174 -9.60 -32.83 -0.68
C LEU A 174 -8.33 -33.03 -1.52
N THR A 175 -7.38 -32.12 -1.46
CA THR A 175 -6.07 -32.29 -2.07
C THR A 175 -5.21 -33.15 -1.14
N THR A 176 -4.50 -34.13 -1.71
CA THR A 176 -3.78 -35.15 -0.93
C THR A 176 -2.32 -35.22 -1.36
N GLY A 177 -1.45 -35.75 -0.48
CA GLY A 177 -0.02 -35.89 -0.76
C GLY A 177 0.77 -34.57 -0.79
N GLN A 178 0.14 -33.47 -0.38
CA GLN A 178 0.77 -32.16 -0.37
C GLN A 178 1.75 -32.00 0.79
N LYS A 179 2.64 -31.02 0.66
CA LYS A 179 3.67 -30.72 1.65
C LYS A 179 3.71 -29.24 1.98
N ASN A 180 4.04 -28.95 3.24
CA ASN A 180 4.39 -27.60 3.67
C ASN A 180 5.72 -27.19 3.03
N GLU A 181 5.90 -25.89 2.82
CA GLU A 181 7.22 -25.35 2.49
C GLU A 181 8.15 -25.59 3.68
N VAL A 182 9.37 -26.07 3.40
CA VAL A 182 10.44 -26.20 4.38
C VAL A 182 11.70 -25.60 3.80
N GLN A 183 12.17 -24.52 4.41
CA GLN A 183 13.47 -23.93 4.08
C GLN A 183 14.49 -24.29 5.15
N ILE A 184 15.76 -24.41 4.76
CA ILE A 184 16.83 -24.84 5.65
C ILE A 184 17.84 -23.72 5.79
N VAL A 185 18.22 -23.41 7.01
CA VAL A 185 19.36 -22.55 7.32
C VAL A 185 20.44 -23.39 7.99
N GLN A 186 21.70 -23.18 7.60
CA GLN A 186 22.85 -23.80 8.22
C GLN A 186 23.83 -22.72 8.63
N CYS A 187 24.24 -22.75 9.90
CA CYS A 187 25.27 -21.85 10.42
C CYS A 187 26.41 -22.61 11.09
N THR A 188 27.65 -22.21 10.79
CA THR A 188 28.84 -22.55 11.55
C THR A 188 29.51 -21.27 12.02
N ALA A 189 29.80 -21.15 13.31
CA ALA A 189 30.48 -19.98 13.88
C ALA A 189 31.01 -20.26 15.29
N THR A 190 31.99 -19.47 15.71
CA THR A 190 32.50 -19.44 17.10
C THR A 190 32.14 -18.15 17.85
N GLY A 191 31.57 -17.16 17.16
CA GLY A 191 31.08 -15.93 17.76
C GLY A 191 30.35 -15.03 16.77
N GLY A 192 29.83 -13.91 17.26
CA GLY A 192 29.21 -12.87 16.44
C GLY A 192 27.73 -13.11 16.12
N SER A 193 27.29 -12.71 14.93
CA SER A 193 25.90 -12.77 14.50
C SER A 193 25.78 -12.80 12.99
N PHE A 194 24.63 -13.19 12.47
CA PHE A 194 24.32 -13.08 11.04
C PHE A 194 22.99 -12.37 10.83
N PHE A 195 22.74 -11.89 9.61
CA PHE A 195 21.44 -11.32 9.25
C PHE A 195 20.61 -12.34 8.48
N LEU A 196 19.33 -12.44 8.82
CA LEU A 196 18.34 -13.23 8.09
C LEU A 196 17.31 -12.27 7.48
N PHE A 197 17.05 -12.45 6.19
CA PHE A 197 16.09 -11.67 5.43
C PHE A 197 15.01 -12.56 4.81
N PHE A 198 13.78 -12.05 4.81
CA PHE A 198 12.61 -12.61 4.16
C PHE A 198 11.80 -11.47 3.54
N SER A 199 11.49 -11.57 2.24
CA SER A 199 10.73 -10.54 1.50
C SER A 199 11.27 -9.11 1.69
N GLY A 200 12.60 -8.96 1.71
CA GLY A 200 13.28 -7.67 1.84
C GLY A 200 13.40 -7.11 3.25
N GLN A 201 12.73 -7.72 4.24
CA GLN A 201 12.82 -7.37 5.65
C GLN A 201 13.70 -8.37 6.38
N GLY A 202 14.34 -8.00 7.49
CA GLY A 202 15.23 -8.92 8.17
C GLY A 202 15.55 -8.56 9.61
N ALA A 203 16.22 -9.48 10.28
CA ALA A 203 16.65 -9.36 11.66
C ALA A 203 18.07 -9.89 11.85
N GLN A 204 18.76 -9.37 12.85
CA GLN A 204 20.06 -9.87 13.28
C GLN A 204 19.86 -11.05 14.24
N VAL A 205 20.63 -12.12 14.02
CA VAL A 205 20.56 -13.38 14.76
C VAL A 205 21.93 -13.65 15.40
N PRO A 206 22.05 -13.57 16.74
CA PRO A 206 23.26 -13.99 17.45
C PRO A 206 23.63 -15.46 17.21
N PHE A 207 24.92 -15.79 17.14
CA PHE A 207 25.38 -17.14 16.82
C PHE A 207 24.96 -18.22 17.83
N ASP A 208 24.77 -17.84 19.09
CA ASP A 208 24.42 -18.68 20.23
C ASP A 208 22.91 -18.70 20.54
N THR A 209 22.09 -18.13 19.63
CA THR A 209 20.63 -18.10 19.77
C THR A 209 20.06 -19.51 19.93
N THR A 210 19.24 -19.73 20.95
CA THR A 210 18.53 -21.00 21.18
C THR A 210 17.30 -21.15 20.28
N LEU A 211 16.72 -22.35 20.19
CA LEU A 211 15.55 -22.63 19.34
C LEU A 211 14.37 -21.65 19.58
N SER A 212 14.00 -21.42 20.84
CA SER A 212 12.86 -20.56 21.20
C SER A 212 13.15 -19.08 20.92
N GLN A 213 14.38 -18.63 21.16
CA GLN A 213 14.82 -17.29 20.82
C GLN A 213 14.82 -17.08 19.31
N PHE A 214 15.26 -18.06 18.53
CA PHE A 214 15.28 -17.98 17.07
C PHE A 214 13.86 -17.88 16.52
N GLN A 215 12.93 -18.68 17.01
CA GLN A 215 11.51 -18.58 16.62
C GLN A 215 10.91 -17.21 16.98
N SER A 216 11.32 -16.64 18.12
CA SER A 216 10.90 -15.29 18.52
C SER A 216 11.48 -14.22 17.58
N ILE A 217 12.76 -14.34 17.18
CA ILE A 217 13.39 -13.42 16.22
C ILE A 217 12.69 -13.47 14.87
N LEU A 218 12.37 -14.66 14.35
CA LEU A 218 11.63 -14.78 13.08
C LEU A 218 10.28 -14.07 13.14
N ALA A 219 9.57 -14.16 14.28
CA ALA A 219 8.29 -13.48 14.48
C ALA A 219 8.40 -11.93 14.53
N THR A 220 9.62 -11.37 14.71
CA THR A 220 9.83 -9.92 14.65
C THR A 220 9.99 -9.39 13.22
N ILE A 221 10.27 -10.26 12.24
CA ILE A 221 10.43 -9.85 10.85
C ILE A 221 9.04 -9.49 10.28
N PRO A 222 8.83 -8.27 9.78
CA PRO A 222 7.55 -7.87 9.21
C PRO A 222 7.09 -8.81 8.10
N ASN A 223 5.80 -9.20 8.15
CA ASN A 223 5.16 -10.12 7.20
C ASN A 223 5.78 -11.53 7.13
N PHE A 224 6.57 -11.94 8.13
CA PHE A 224 7.07 -13.32 8.19
C PHE A 224 5.92 -14.28 8.53
N PRO A 225 5.70 -15.35 7.75
CA PRO A 225 4.64 -16.31 8.01
C PRO A 225 4.81 -17.03 9.35
N ARG A 226 3.74 -17.67 9.83
CA ARG A 226 3.85 -18.54 11.01
C ARG A 226 4.64 -19.78 10.62
N VAL A 227 5.71 -20.05 11.37
CA VAL A 227 6.61 -21.18 11.14
C VAL A 227 6.77 -22.05 12.37
N LYS A 228 7.14 -23.30 12.14
CA LYS A 228 7.68 -24.22 13.13
C LYS A 228 9.16 -24.41 12.84
N VAL A 229 9.99 -24.14 13.84
CA VAL A 229 11.45 -24.31 13.73
C VAL A 229 11.85 -25.62 14.42
N SER A 230 12.77 -26.35 13.82
CA SER A 230 13.46 -27.47 14.47
C SER A 230 14.95 -27.47 14.14
N PHE A 231 15.78 -27.86 15.11
CA PHE A 231 17.22 -28.05 14.91
C PHE A 231 17.52 -29.52 14.60
N GLY A 232 18.50 -29.74 13.74
CA GLY A 232 18.99 -31.06 13.39
C GLY A 232 19.91 -31.62 14.46
N GLY A 233 19.70 -32.89 14.83
CA GLY A 233 20.60 -33.62 15.72
C GLY A 233 20.51 -33.12 17.17
N THR A 234 21.66 -32.83 17.79
CA THR A 234 21.79 -32.44 19.20
C THR A 234 22.15 -30.97 19.41
N ALA A 235 22.09 -30.16 18.34
CA ALA A 235 22.43 -28.75 18.41
C ALA A 235 21.49 -27.98 19.37
N LYS A 236 22.07 -27.10 20.19
CA LYS A 236 21.33 -26.26 21.15
C LYS A 236 21.20 -24.81 20.68
N THR A 237 22.04 -24.40 19.73
CA THR A 237 22.18 -23.04 19.23
C THR A 237 22.14 -23.01 17.71
N VAL A 238 21.77 -21.88 17.12
CA VAL A 238 21.67 -21.70 15.66
C VAL A 238 22.98 -21.99 14.93
N CYS A 239 24.11 -21.57 15.49
CA CYS A 239 25.44 -21.88 14.95
C CYS A 239 26.14 -22.91 15.84
N SER A 240 26.98 -23.74 15.21
CA SER A 240 27.84 -24.72 15.88
C SER A 240 29.26 -24.64 15.33
N SER A 241 30.26 -24.87 16.19
CA SER A 241 31.68 -24.81 15.81
C SER A 241 32.21 -26.12 15.20
N ALA A 242 31.49 -27.24 15.38
CA ALA A 242 31.98 -28.58 15.04
C ALA A 242 31.21 -29.22 13.87
N THR A 243 29.89 -29.11 13.85
CA THR A 243 29.01 -29.67 12.82
C THR A 243 27.96 -28.66 12.42
N ALA A 244 27.74 -28.55 11.11
CA ALA A 244 26.68 -27.78 10.50
C ALA A 244 25.31 -28.11 11.14
N ASN A 245 24.74 -27.18 11.92
CA ASN A 245 23.38 -27.34 12.44
C ASN A 245 22.39 -27.11 11.29
N ALA A 246 21.60 -28.13 10.95
CA ALA A 246 20.51 -28.01 10.01
C ALA A 246 19.28 -27.42 10.73
N ILE A 247 18.97 -26.16 10.50
CA ILE A 247 17.78 -25.50 11.04
C ILE A 247 16.67 -25.64 10.00
N LEU A 248 15.65 -26.44 10.29
CA LEU A 248 14.48 -26.58 9.43
C LEU A 248 13.43 -25.57 9.86
N ILE A 249 13.00 -24.73 8.91
CA ILE A 249 11.95 -23.73 9.08
C ILE A 249 10.78 -24.20 8.21
N GLU A 250 9.81 -24.82 8.86
CA GLU A 250 8.58 -25.30 8.22
C GLU A 250 7.50 -24.21 8.27
N PHE A 251 6.94 -23.85 7.13
CA PHE A 251 5.86 -22.87 7.02
C PHE A 251 4.53 -23.57 7.28
N ILE A 252 3.91 -23.23 8.41
CA ILE A 252 2.71 -23.89 8.93
C ILE A 252 1.44 -23.04 8.72
N TYR A 253 1.57 -21.96 7.96
CA TYR A 253 0.52 -21.02 7.58
C TYR A 253 1.01 -20.22 6.37
N ASP A 254 0.11 -19.53 5.66
CA ASP A 254 0.42 -18.91 4.37
C ASP A 254 1.04 -19.95 3.42
N PHE A 255 0.28 -20.99 3.11
CA PHE A 255 0.76 -22.16 2.37
C PHE A 255 1.21 -21.86 0.93
N GLY A 256 1.77 -22.87 0.27
CA GLY A 256 2.34 -22.80 -1.07
C GLY A 256 3.82 -22.40 -1.08
N PRO A 257 4.41 -22.20 -2.28
CA PRO A 257 5.81 -21.81 -2.41
C PRO A 257 6.10 -20.45 -1.77
N GLN A 258 7.13 -20.37 -0.94
CA GLN A 258 7.50 -19.14 -0.23
C GLN A 258 8.73 -18.46 -0.85
N PRO A 259 8.87 -17.13 -0.70
CA PRO A 259 10.11 -16.43 -1.02
C PRO A 259 11.32 -17.08 -0.30
N PRO A 260 12.48 -17.17 -0.96
CA PRO A 260 13.66 -17.77 -0.35
C PRO A 260 14.21 -16.90 0.77
N ILE A 261 14.47 -17.51 1.93
CA ILE A 261 15.21 -16.90 3.03
C ILE A 261 16.64 -16.62 2.56
N LYS A 262 17.10 -15.40 2.79
CA LYS A 262 18.48 -14.99 2.50
C LYS A 262 19.22 -14.76 3.81
N VAL A 263 20.45 -15.25 3.90
CA VAL A 263 21.29 -15.13 5.09
C VAL A 263 22.63 -14.52 4.73
N MET A 264 23.16 -13.68 5.62
CA MET A 264 24.40 -12.97 5.40
C MET A 264 25.24 -12.95 6.68
N GLY A 265 26.41 -13.58 6.64
CA GLY A 265 27.43 -13.49 7.69
C GLY A 265 28.31 -12.23 7.58
N SER A 266 28.26 -11.56 6.43
CA SER A 266 28.95 -10.29 6.15
C SER A 266 28.01 -9.37 5.38
N LEU A 267 27.98 -8.09 5.72
CA LEU A 267 27.12 -7.09 5.08
C LEU A 267 27.92 -5.82 4.80
N LYS A 268 27.84 -5.30 3.56
CA LYS A 268 28.59 -4.10 3.10
C LYS A 268 30.10 -4.16 3.41
N GLY A 269 30.71 -5.34 3.25
CA GLY A 269 32.15 -5.56 3.49
C GLY A 269 32.54 -5.76 4.97
N VAL A 270 31.61 -5.67 5.91
CA VAL A 270 31.84 -5.93 7.33
C VAL A 270 31.44 -7.37 7.65
N ALA A 271 32.35 -8.16 8.24
CA ALA A 271 32.05 -9.48 8.76
C ALA A 271 31.40 -9.39 10.14
N TYR A 272 30.25 -10.05 10.31
CA TYR A 272 29.52 -10.09 11.58
C TYR A 272 29.63 -11.44 12.27
N LEU A 273 29.91 -12.51 11.53
CA LEU A 273 30.24 -13.82 12.09
C LEU A 273 31.74 -13.92 12.37
N THR A 274 32.08 -14.48 13.52
CA THR A 274 33.45 -14.84 13.87
C THR A 274 33.64 -16.32 13.59
N GLY A 275 34.44 -16.63 12.57
CA GLY A 275 34.67 -17.99 12.09
C GLY A 275 33.43 -18.59 11.39
N GLY A 276 33.67 -19.46 10.42
CA GLY A 276 32.61 -20.19 9.72
C GLY A 276 31.78 -19.34 8.75
N SER A 277 30.53 -19.76 8.53
CA SER A 277 29.66 -19.26 7.46
C SER A 277 28.19 -19.59 7.72
N VAL A 278 27.29 -18.87 7.06
CA VAL A 278 25.85 -19.14 7.09
C VAL A 278 25.30 -19.27 5.67
N PHE A 279 24.45 -20.27 5.46
CA PHE A 279 23.81 -20.57 4.18
C PHE A 279 22.33 -20.87 4.39
N ALA A 280 21.53 -20.65 3.35
CA ALA A 280 20.14 -21.02 3.30
C ALA A 280 19.84 -21.80 2.02
N ALA A 281 18.90 -22.72 2.08
CA ALA A 281 18.43 -23.52 0.95
C ALA A 281 16.90 -23.59 0.95
N SER A 282 16.32 -23.50 -0.24
CA SER A 282 14.88 -23.58 -0.49
C SER A 282 14.62 -24.38 -1.77
N ALA A 283 13.36 -24.70 -2.04
CA ALA A 283 12.91 -25.30 -3.30
C ALA A 283 13.69 -26.56 -3.76
N GLY A 284 13.99 -27.48 -2.82
CA GLY A 284 14.72 -28.72 -3.12
C GLY A 284 16.24 -28.64 -2.94
N GLY A 285 16.78 -27.45 -2.62
CA GLY A 285 18.18 -27.31 -2.24
C GLY A 285 18.55 -28.17 -1.02
N ILE A 286 19.76 -28.72 -1.03
CA ILE A 286 20.28 -29.61 0.02
C ILE A 286 21.27 -28.84 0.88
N LEU A 287 21.09 -28.91 2.20
CA LEU A 287 21.98 -28.26 3.17
C LEU A 287 22.07 -29.11 4.43
N ALA A 288 23.28 -29.28 4.98
CA ALA A 288 23.56 -30.14 6.14
C ALA A 288 22.93 -31.56 6.06
N GLY A 289 22.92 -32.19 4.88
CA GLY A 289 22.37 -33.53 4.67
C GLY A 289 20.83 -33.61 4.72
N ARG A 290 20.15 -32.47 4.67
CA ARG A 290 18.69 -32.35 4.59
C ARG A 290 18.29 -31.67 3.28
N THR A 291 17.14 -32.06 2.74
CA THR A 291 16.58 -31.47 1.51
C THR A 291 15.43 -30.54 1.89
N SER A 292 15.51 -29.29 1.43
CA SER A 292 14.41 -28.33 1.56
C SER A 292 13.21 -28.80 0.72
N VAL A 293 12.01 -28.36 1.07
CA VAL A 293 10.76 -28.78 0.42
C VAL A 293 10.06 -27.56 -0.12
N GLN A 294 9.75 -27.57 -1.42
CA GLN A 294 8.85 -26.57 -1.99
C GLN A 294 7.42 -26.88 -1.55
N GLY A 295 6.73 -25.91 -0.97
CA GLY A 295 5.35 -26.04 -0.52
C GLY A 295 4.40 -26.26 -1.69
N THR A 296 3.49 -27.21 -1.55
CA THR A 296 2.49 -27.56 -2.58
C THR A 296 1.05 -27.43 -2.11
N LYS A 297 0.84 -27.10 -0.83
CA LYS A 297 -0.49 -26.81 -0.29
C LYS A 297 -1.09 -25.57 -0.94
N GLU A 298 -2.40 -25.56 -1.15
CA GLU A 298 -3.10 -24.39 -1.66
C GLU A 298 -3.18 -23.28 -0.59
N TRP A 299 -3.30 -22.03 -1.04
CA TRP A 299 -3.52 -20.88 -0.17
C TRP A 299 -4.61 -19.99 -0.73
N GLU A 300 -5.80 -20.57 -0.85
CA GLU A 300 -6.93 -19.96 -1.54
C GLU A 300 -8.00 -19.47 -0.58
N PHE A 301 -8.76 -18.48 -1.02
CA PHE A 301 -9.87 -17.95 -0.23
C PHE A 301 -10.86 -19.06 0.06
N CYS A 302 -11.21 -19.17 1.34
CA CYS A 302 -12.17 -20.16 1.82
C CYS A 302 -11.82 -21.59 1.38
N SER A 303 -10.53 -21.91 1.24
CA SER A 303 -10.02 -23.24 0.85
C SER A 303 -10.62 -23.77 -0.47
N ASN A 304 -11.12 -22.89 -1.35
CA ASN A 304 -11.94 -23.24 -2.52
C ASN A 304 -13.21 -24.05 -2.19
N ARG A 305 -13.69 -24.00 -0.95
CA ARG A 305 -14.83 -24.77 -0.41
C ARG A 305 -15.86 -23.90 0.31
N GLY A 306 -15.82 -22.61 0.05
CA GLY A 306 -16.85 -21.67 0.45
C GLY A 306 -16.73 -20.34 -0.30
N ASP A 307 -17.68 -19.47 -0.01
CA ASP A 307 -17.82 -18.17 -0.64
C ASP A 307 -17.27 -17.10 0.29
N CYS A 308 -16.44 -16.22 -0.26
CA CYS A 308 -15.96 -15.07 0.50
C CYS A 308 -16.99 -13.95 0.46
N ASN A 309 -17.58 -13.62 1.62
CA ASN A 309 -18.29 -12.35 1.76
C ASN A 309 -17.25 -11.24 1.94
N TYR A 310 -17.01 -10.46 0.89
CA TYR A 310 -16.02 -9.39 0.89
C TYR A 310 -16.42 -8.16 1.72
N GLU A 311 -17.69 -8.00 2.10
CA GLU A 311 -18.11 -6.92 3.01
C GLU A 311 -17.70 -7.23 4.46
N THR A 312 -17.84 -8.49 4.88
CA THR A 312 -17.54 -8.93 6.25
C THR A 312 -16.15 -9.54 6.40
N GLY A 313 -15.56 -10.04 5.31
CA GLY A 313 -14.32 -10.81 5.29
C GLY A 313 -14.49 -12.23 5.83
N GLN A 314 -15.69 -12.80 5.77
CA GLN A 314 -16.00 -14.13 6.31
C GLN A 314 -16.30 -15.13 5.20
N CYS A 315 -15.83 -16.37 5.37
CA CYS A 315 -16.19 -17.46 4.47
C CYS A 315 -17.53 -18.09 4.86
N VAL A 316 -18.37 -18.30 3.85
CA VAL A 316 -19.60 -19.09 3.94
C VAL A 316 -19.33 -20.45 3.30
N CYS A 317 -19.19 -21.49 4.12
CA CYS A 317 -18.82 -22.81 3.63
C CYS A 317 -19.96 -23.50 2.87
N PHE A 318 -19.62 -24.23 1.81
CA PHE A 318 -20.62 -25.01 1.08
C PHE A 318 -21.10 -26.20 1.93
N LEU A 319 -22.41 -26.26 2.17
CA LEU A 319 -23.02 -27.32 2.97
C LEU A 319 -23.75 -28.38 2.12
N ASN A 320 -23.99 -28.08 0.84
CA ASN A 320 -24.79 -28.91 -0.06
C ASN A 320 -23.95 -29.40 -1.26
N PRO A 321 -23.98 -30.69 -1.60
CA PRO A 321 -24.62 -31.79 -0.86
C PRO A 321 -23.95 -32.06 0.48
N MET A 322 -24.75 -32.49 1.47
CA MET A 322 -24.23 -32.94 2.76
C MET A 322 -23.24 -34.10 2.54
N PRO A 323 -22.12 -34.17 3.31
CA PRO A 323 -21.93 -33.46 4.58
C PRO A 323 -21.32 -32.05 4.49
N GLY A 324 -20.83 -31.63 3.32
CA GLY A 324 -20.29 -30.28 3.08
C GLY A 324 -18.98 -29.96 3.83
N TYR A 325 -18.68 -28.68 3.98
CA TYR A 325 -17.41 -28.19 4.53
C TYR A 325 -17.63 -27.30 5.76
N ARG A 326 -16.61 -27.21 6.60
CA ARG A 326 -16.59 -26.41 7.83
C ARG A 326 -15.21 -25.81 8.07
N SER A 327 -15.15 -24.90 9.02
CA SER A 327 -13.92 -24.26 9.49
C SER A 327 -12.86 -25.29 9.94
N SER A 328 -11.60 -25.00 9.61
CA SER A 328 -10.47 -25.90 9.84
C SER A 328 -9.45 -25.36 10.85
N ASP A 329 -8.50 -26.22 11.22
CA ASP A 329 -7.28 -25.88 11.96
C ASP A 329 -6.09 -25.54 11.04
N GLY A 330 -6.30 -25.54 9.72
CA GLY A 330 -5.30 -25.37 8.66
C GLY A 330 -4.72 -26.69 8.13
N TYR A 331 -5.10 -27.82 8.73
CA TYR A 331 -4.58 -29.16 8.41
C TYR A 331 -5.68 -30.17 8.09
N GLY A 332 -6.86 -29.69 7.65
CA GLY A 332 -7.98 -30.54 7.29
C GLY A 332 -8.82 -31.04 8.47
N ASN A 333 -8.46 -30.70 9.72
CA ASN A 333 -9.24 -31.07 10.90
C ASN A 333 -10.17 -29.94 11.33
N PRO A 334 -11.21 -30.22 12.14
CA PRO A 334 -12.07 -29.16 12.69
C PRO A 334 -11.27 -28.11 13.46
N GLY A 335 -11.53 -26.84 13.17
CA GLY A 335 -10.91 -25.73 13.88
C GLY A 335 -11.69 -24.43 13.71
N THR A 336 -11.04 -23.31 14.03
CA THR A 336 -11.68 -21.99 14.17
C THR A 336 -11.18 -20.96 13.16
N LEU A 337 -10.43 -21.35 12.12
CA LEU A 337 -9.91 -20.42 11.12
C LEU A 337 -11.00 -19.74 10.28
N GLY A 338 -12.19 -20.35 10.17
CA GLY A 338 -13.28 -19.84 9.34
C GLY A 338 -12.96 -19.89 7.85
N ASP A 339 -12.19 -20.90 7.41
CA ASP A 339 -11.60 -21.02 6.08
C ASP A 339 -12.27 -22.11 5.22
N CYS A 340 -13.25 -22.84 5.73
CA CYS A 340 -13.88 -23.96 5.03
C CYS A 340 -12.92 -25.10 4.64
N GLY A 341 -11.74 -25.16 5.25
CA GLY A 341 -10.68 -26.10 4.94
C GLY A 341 -10.84 -27.48 5.58
N CYS A 342 -12.03 -27.85 6.07
CA CYS A 342 -12.28 -29.14 6.72
C CYS A 342 -13.54 -29.79 6.12
N ALA A 343 -13.38 -31.00 5.58
CA ALA A 343 -14.50 -31.84 5.20
C ALA A 343 -15.31 -32.25 6.46
N ASN A 344 -16.63 -32.22 6.34
CA ASN A 344 -17.55 -32.60 7.44
C ASN A 344 -17.92 -34.10 7.38
N ASP A 345 -17.07 -34.91 6.76
CA ASP A 345 -17.21 -36.35 6.45
C ASP A 345 -17.33 -37.29 7.68
N LYS A 346 -17.10 -36.77 8.89
CA LYS A 346 -17.08 -37.54 10.15
C LYS A 346 -18.23 -37.23 11.11
N ASN A 347 -19.30 -36.56 10.66
CA ASN A 347 -20.45 -36.24 11.51
C ASN A 347 -21.52 -37.36 11.52
N ILE A 348 -22.59 -37.21 12.31
CA ILE A 348 -23.66 -38.23 12.43
C ILE A 348 -24.45 -38.48 11.13
N TYR A 349 -24.34 -37.56 10.16
CA TYR A 349 -24.92 -37.64 8.81
C TYR A 349 -23.85 -37.91 7.73
N GLY A 350 -22.59 -38.12 8.11
CA GLY A 350 -21.43 -37.97 7.24
C GLY A 350 -20.84 -39.29 6.76
N GLY A 351 -20.85 -39.48 5.44
CA GLY A 351 -19.96 -40.39 4.73
C GLY A 351 -18.85 -39.61 4.02
N PRO A 352 -18.01 -40.26 3.18
CA PRO A 352 -17.03 -39.55 2.36
C PRO A 352 -17.73 -38.53 1.44
N MET A 353 -17.00 -37.54 0.95
CA MET A 353 -17.52 -36.66 -0.10
C MET A 353 -17.85 -37.48 -1.34
N LEU A 354 -19.06 -37.31 -1.87
CA LEU A 354 -19.58 -38.12 -2.98
C LEU A 354 -19.85 -37.32 -4.27
N ALA A 355 -19.92 -36.00 -4.18
CA ALA A 355 -20.26 -35.14 -5.31
C ALA A 355 -19.70 -33.72 -5.12
N CYS A 356 -19.68 -32.96 -6.21
CA CYS A 356 -19.39 -31.53 -6.16
C CYS A 356 -20.51 -30.75 -5.48
N VAL A 357 -20.14 -29.56 -4.98
CA VAL A 357 -21.02 -28.61 -4.29
C VAL A 357 -22.09 -28.01 -5.20
N GLY A 358 -23.17 -27.53 -4.59
CA GLY A 358 -24.35 -26.94 -5.26
C GLY A 358 -25.59 -27.83 -5.15
N GLU A 359 -26.79 -27.24 -5.31
CA GLU A 359 -28.05 -28.02 -5.40
C GLU A 359 -28.06 -28.94 -6.62
N LEU A 360 -27.57 -28.42 -7.74
CA LEU A 360 -27.05 -29.19 -8.85
C LEU A 360 -25.53 -29.12 -8.77
N ALA A 361 -24.83 -30.16 -9.21
CA ALA A 361 -23.38 -30.16 -9.23
C ALA A 361 -22.86 -28.91 -9.95
N CYS A 362 -22.03 -28.12 -9.28
CA CYS A 362 -21.47 -26.87 -9.78
C CYS A 362 -22.54 -25.87 -10.23
N SER A 363 -23.66 -25.85 -9.49
CA SER A 363 -24.82 -24.99 -9.75
C SER A 363 -25.38 -25.08 -11.17
N GLY A 364 -25.05 -26.15 -11.91
CA GLY A 364 -25.41 -26.31 -13.33
C GLY A 364 -24.60 -25.45 -14.30
N HIS A 365 -23.58 -24.72 -13.84
CA HIS A 365 -22.78 -23.76 -14.62
C HIS A 365 -21.30 -24.16 -14.71
N GLY A 366 -21.04 -25.46 -14.64
CA GLY A 366 -19.69 -26.01 -14.69
C GLY A 366 -19.69 -27.52 -14.75
N TYR A 367 -18.50 -28.10 -14.85
CA TYR A 367 -18.31 -29.54 -14.74
C TYR A 367 -17.60 -29.92 -13.43
N CYS A 368 -17.93 -31.11 -12.92
CA CYS A 368 -17.38 -31.67 -11.69
C CYS A 368 -16.20 -32.61 -12.00
N THR A 369 -15.05 -32.41 -11.36
CA THR A 369 -13.83 -33.21 -11.60
C THR A 369 -13.86 -34.64 -11.02
N GLY A 370 -14.85 -34.98 -10.17
CA GLY A 370 -14.99 -36.30 -9.56
C GLY A 370 -13.95 -36.61 -8.46
N TYR A 371 -13.93 -37.86 -7.98
CA TYR A 371 -13.04 -38.30 -6.91
C TYR A 371 -11.56 -38.17 -7.32
N PRO A 372 -10.65 -37.74 -6.42
CA PRO A 372 -10.88 -37.38 -5.01
C PRO A 372 -11.26 -35.91 -4.80
N SER A 373 -11.11 -35.04 -5.81
CA SER A 373 -11.12 -33.59 -5.64
C SER A 373 -12.51 -32.96 -5.50
N PHE A 374 -13.52 -33.48 -6.22
CA PHE A 374 -14.88 -32.91 -6.30
C PHE A 374 -14.88 -31.39 -6.48
N LYS A 375 -14.02 -30.90 -7.37
CA LYS A 375 -13.87 -29.49 -7.69
C LYS A 375 -14.78 -29.12 -8.85
N CYS A 376 -15.39 -27.95 -8.76
CA CYS A 376 -16.11 -27.35 -9.86
C CYS A 376 -15.19 -26.54 -10.76
N VAL A 377 -15.34 -26.76 -12.06
CA VAL A 377 -14.69 -25.97 -13.10
C VAL A 377 -15.79 -25.23 -13.85
N CYS A 378 -15.86 -23.92 -13.59
CA CYS A 378 -16.94 -23.07 -14.06
C CYS A 378 -16.82 -22.74 -15.54
N GLU A 379 -17.97 -22.59 -16.18
CA GLU A 379 -18.08 -22.04 -17.51
C GLU A 379 -17.70 -20.56 -17.54
N LYS A 380 -17.41 -20.03 -18.73
CA LYS A 380 -17.00 -18.63 -18.88
C LYS A 380 -18.10 -17.70 -18.36
N GLY A 381 -17.70 -16.74 -17.51
CA GLY A 381 -18.63 -15.79 -16.91
C GLY A 381 -19.34 -16.35 -15.68
N TRP A 382 -18.90 -17.50 -15.16
CA TRP A 382 -19.27 -17.99 -13.84
C TRP A 382 -18.01 -18.10 -12.99
N THR A 383 -18.15 -17.77 -11.72
CA THR A 383 -17.08 -17.62 -10.73
C THR A 383 -17.48 -18.34 -9.44
N ILE A 384 -16.62 -18.26 -8.43
CA ILE A 384 -16.84 -18.88 -7.11
C ILE A 384 -16.70 -20.42 -7.16
N GLY A 385 -16.43 -21.05 -6.00
CA GLY A 385 -16.09 -22.47 -5.90
C GLY A 385 -17.19 -23.45 -6.30
N ASP A 386 -18.45 -23.02 -6.41
CA ASP A 386 -19.60 -23.81 -6.84
C ASP A 386 -20.26 -23.31 -8.14
N CYS A 387 -19.65 -22.33 -8.81
CA CYS A 387 -20.15 -21.72 -10.05
C CYS A 387 -21.52 -21.04 -9.94
N SER A 388 -21.92 -20.56 -8.76
CA SER A 388 -23.23 -19.93 -8.54
C SER A 388 -23.30 -18.43 -8.89
N SER A 389 -22.16 -17.76 -9.08
CA SER A 389 -22.10 -16.30 -9.30
C SER A 389 -21.47 -15.95 -10.65
N SER A 390 -22.02 -14.94 -11.34
CA SER A 390 -21.63 -14.54 -12.71
C SER A 390 -20.99 -13.17 -12.82
#